data_AF-A0A9E0V018-F1
#
_entry.id   AF-A0A9E0V018-F1
#
_cell.length_a   1.000
_cell.length_b   1.000
_cell.length_c   1.000
_cell.angle_alpha   90.00
_cell.angle_beta   90.00
_cell.angle_gamma   90.00
#
_symmetry.space_group_name_H-M   'P 1'
#
loop_
_entity.id
_entity.type
_entity.pdbx_description
1 polymer ?
#
loop_
_entity_poly.entity_id
_entity_poly.type
_entity_poly.pdbx_seq_one_letter_code
_entity_poly.pdbx_strand_id
1 'polypeptide(L)'
;MSNEPQKDTRPAEKVREGVKENLDTLTRFGGFDLFESVVDGIQNVNPESKARRKIFLNEGNYAAERKQLKEKLQLWLDTLSSSDNVADIIRACEEKSETTERVYRENMRKALEATSELERSYRSVALFYKNTESDKLKNVNIMNASMDVLQDLDNTTFIDAVEQEFKDNYDRLDLRDNYGILVLPGYLGSNKVVEKWAKF
;
A
#
# COMPACT_ATOMS: atom_id res chain seq x y z
N MET A 1 47.79 -30.03 3.01
CA MET A 1 46.55 -30.83 2.85
C MET A 1 45.55 -30.29 3.85
N SER A 2 44.71 -29.36 3.41
CA SER A 2 43.77 -28.65 4.26
C SER A 2 42.44 -29.41 4.24
N ASN A 3 42.02 -29.90 5.41
CA ASN A 3 40.69 -30.46 5.65
C ASN A 3 39.65 -29.33 5.55
N GLU A 4 38.72 -29.43 4.62
CA GLU A 4 37.49 -28.65 4.65
C GLU A 4 36.52 -29.22 5.71
N PRO A 5 35.82 -28.38 6.48
CA PRO A 5 34.88 -28.84 7.49
C PRO A 5 33.59 -29.32 6.83
N GLN A 6 33.26 -30.59 7.10
CA GLN A 6 32.02 -31.24 6.74
C GLN A 6 30.83 -30.47 7.33
N LYS A 7 30.06 -29.79 6.49
CA LYS A 7 28.83 -29.06 6.89
C LYS A 7 27.82 -30.08 7.44
N ASP A 8 27.42 -29.87 8.68
CA ASP A 8 26.52 -30.73 9.43
C ASP A 8 25.09 -30.76 8.83
N THR A 9 24.78 -31.77 8.01
CA THR A 9 23.48 -31.95 7.31
C THR A 9 22.41 -32.69 8.13
N ARG A 10 22.74 -33.12 9.35
CA ARG A 10 21.93 -34.02 10.19
C ARG A 10 20.50 -33.56 10.53
N PRO A 11 20.17 -32.26 10.74
CA PRO A 11 18.79 -31.86 11.04
C PRO A 11 17.89 -31.85 9.80
N ALA A 12 18.43 -31.56 8.62
CA ALA A 12 17.66 -31.52 7.38
C ALA A 12 17.26 -32.91 6.87
N GLU A 13 18.06 -33.94 7.14
CA GLU A 13 17.74 -35.33 6.80
C GLU A 13 16.66 -35.91 7.72
N LYS A 14 16.71 -35.67 9.03
CA LYS A 14 15.66 -36.10 9.96
C LYS A 14 14.28 -35.51 9.64
N VAL A 15 14.23 -34.23 9.27
CA VAL A 15 12.99 -33.58 8.82
C VAL A 15 12.48 -34.21 7.52
N ARG A 16 13.37 -34.64 6.61
CA ARG A 16 12.98 -35.31 5.36
C ARG A 16 12.43 -36.71 5.60
N GLU A 17 12.97 -37.46 6.56
CA GLU A 17 12.48 -38.79 6.93
C GLU A 17 11.11 -38.70 7.58
N GLY A 18 10.92 -37.81 8.57
CA GLY A 18 9.60 -37.61 9.19
C GLY A 18 8.53 -37.08 8.23
N VAL A 19 8.90 -36.25 7.25
CA VAL A 19 7.96 -35.81 6.19
C VAL A 19 7.55 -36.98 5.30
N LYS A 20 8.45 -37.90 4.97
CA LYS A 20 8.11 -39.09 4.17
C LYS A 20 7.17 -40.02 4.92
N GLU A 21 7.47 -40.31 6.19
CA GLU A 21 6.61 -41.17 7.02
C GLU A 21 5.19 -40.60 7.15
N ASN A 22 5.06 -39.28 7.32
CA ASN A 22 3.77 -38.59 7.38
C ASN A 22 3.06 -38.49 6.00
N LEU A 23 3.78 -38.64 4.89
CA LEU A 23 3.18 -38.72 3.55
C LEU A 23 2.70 -40.13 3.23
N ASP A 24 3.41 -41.15 3.72
CA ASP A 24 3.02 -42.55 3.58
C ASP A 24 1.69 -42.83 4.30
N THR A 25 1.45 -42.20 5.46
CA THR A 25 0.14 -42.27 6.13
C THR A 25 -0.97 -41.60 5.32
N LEU A 26 -0.66 -40.49 4.64
CA LEU A 26 -1.60 -39.77 3.78
C LEU A 26 -1.91 -40.48 2.45
N THR A 27 -1.06 -41.42 2.03
CA THR A 27 -1.23 -42.15 0.77
C THR A 27 -2.57 -42.90 0.72
N ARG A 28 -3.10 -43.32 1.88
CA ARG A 28 -4.42 -43.95 2.01
C ARG A 28 -5.60 -43.00 1.72
N PHE A 29 -5.37 -41.69 1.77
CA PHE A 29 -6.38 -40.63 1.61
C PHE A 29 -6.18 -39.79 0.35
N GLY A 30 -5.34 -40.25 -0.59
CA GLY A 30 -5.03 -39.53 -1.84
C GLY A 30 -3.64 -38.89 -1.88
N GLY A 31 -2.81 -39.07 -0.85
CA GLY A 31 -1.40 -38.67 -0.87
C GLY A 31 -1.19 -37.16 -0.99
N PHE A 32 -0.09 -36.76 -1.63
CA PHE A 32 0.26 -35.34 -1.80
C PHE A 32 -0.67 -34.61 -2.79
N ASP A 33 -1.30 -35.34 -3.71
CA ASP A 33 -2.22 -34.79 -4.72
C ASP A 33 -3.43 -34.09 -4.06
N LEU A 34 -3.86 -34.56 -2.89
CA LEU A 34 -4.89 -33.88 -2.11
C LEU A 34 -4.46 -32.46 -1.73
N PHE A 35 -3.22 -32.28 -1.26
CA PHE A 35 -2.71 -30.95 -0.93
C PHE A 35 -2.56 -30.08 -2.18
N GLU A 36 -2.18 -30.65 -3.33
CA GLU A 36 -2.10 -29.91 -4.59
C GLU A 36 -3.44 -29.33 -5.02
N SER A 37 -4.54 -30.01 -4.70
CA SER A 37 -5.90 -29.51 -4.97
C SER A 37 -6.39 -28.43 -4.00
N VAL A 38 -5.84 -28.38 -2.77
CA VAL A 38 -6.32 -27.52 -1.68
C VAL A 38 -5.43 -26.29 -1.46
N VAL A 39 -4.11 -26.45 -1.61
CA VAL A 39 -3.11 -25.42 -1.31
C VAL A 39 -2.39 -25.03 -2.59
N ASP A 40 -2.82 -23.93 -3.18
CA ASP A 40 -2.18 -23.38 -4.37
C ASP A 40 -0.69 -23.05 -4.14
N GLY A 41 0.15 -23.53 -5.06
CA GLY A 41 1.61 -23.42 -5.03
C GLY A 41 2.34 -24.56 -4.30
N ILE A 42 1.64 -25.48 -3.61
CA ILE A 42 2.29 -26.57 -2.85
C ILE A 42 2.99 -27.60 -3.76
N GLN A 43 2.55 -27.72 -5.02
CA GLN A 43 3.17 -28.52 -6.07
C GLN A 43 4.67 -28.24 -6.25
N ASN A 44 5.11 -27.01 -5.95
CA ASN A 44 6.51 -26.62 -6.05
C ASN A 44 7.37 -27.21 -4.93
N VAL A 45 6.76 -27.75 -3.89
CA VAL A 45 7.43 -28.41 -2.75
C VAL A 45 7.21 -29.93 -2.77
N ASN A 46 6.52 -30.45 -3.78
CA ASN A 46 6.25 -31.89 -3.92
C ASN A 46 7.54 -32.73 -3.83
N PRO A 47 7.63 -33.70 -2.88
CA PRO A 47 8.79 -34.57 -2.71
C PRO A 47 9.11 -35.47 -3.91
N GLU A 48 8.10 -35.82 -4.72
CA GLU A 48 8.28 -36.67 -5.90
C GLU A 48 8.97 -35.88 -7.04
N SER A 49 8.68 -34.58 -7.16
CA SER A 49 9.29 -33.69 -8.15
C SER A 49 10.58 -33.04 -7.65
N LYS A 50 11.64 -33.84 -7.49
CA LYS A 50 12.94 -33.42 -6.94
C LYS A 50 13.57 -32.23 -7.67
N ALA A 51 13.43 -32.14 -9.00
CA ALA A 51 13.99 -31.07 -9.81
C ALA A 51 13.26 -29.73 -9.57
N ARG A 52 11.92 -29.72 -9.69
CA ARG A 52 11.08 -28.54 -9.45
C ARG A 52 11.26 -28.01 -8.04
N ARG A 53 11.25 -28.90 -7.05
CA ARG A 53 11.51 -28.56 -5.64
C ARG A 53 12.88 -27.94 -5.42
N LYS A 54 13.93 -28.50 -6.02
CA LYS A 54 15.29 -27.96 -5.87
C LYS A 54 15.42 -26.57 -6.50
N ILE A 55 14.79 -26.33 -7.65
CA ILE A 55 14.74 -25.03 -8.31
C ILE A 55 13.99 -24.03 -7.42
N PHE A 56 12.76 -24.36 -7.02
CA PHE A 56 11.90 -23.49 -6.22
C PHE A 56 12.52 -23.11 -4.86
N LEU A 57 13.25 -24.03 -4.21
CA LEU A 57 13.86 -23.77 -2.90
C LEU A 57 15.17 -22.97 -2.97
N ASN A 58 15.91 -23.02 -4.09
CA ASN A 58 17.24 -22.42 -4.18
C ASN A 58 17.28 -21.14 -5.03
N GLU A 59 16.39 -20.97 -6.00
CA GLU A 59 16.44 -19.81 -6.88
C GLU A 59 15.87 -18.55 -6.21
N GLY A 60 16.54 -17.41 -6.40
CA GLY A 60 16.15 -16.13 -5.80
C GLY A 60 14.80 -15.60 -6.28
N ASN A 61 14.44 -15.88 -7.54
CA ASN A 61 13.23 -15.36 -8.18
C ASN A 61 11.94 -15.85 -7.50
N TYR A 62 11.97 -17.01 -6.85
CA TYR A 62 10.84 -17.58 -6.12
C TYR A 62 10.76 -17.13 -4.65
N ALA A 63 11.56 -16.16 -4.22
CA ALA A 63 11.59 -15.74 -2.80
C ALA A 63 10.24 -15.22 -2.29
N ALA A 64 9.52 -14.43 -3.09
CA ALA A 64 8.20 -13.93 -2.74
C ALA A 64 7.16 -15.07 -2.66
N GLU A 65 7.16 -15.96 -3.66
CA GLU A 65 6.27 -17.13 -3.70
C GLU A 65 6.51 -18.09 -2.54
N ARG A 66 7.78 -18.33 -2.17
CA ARG A 66 8.13 -19.13 -0.98
C ARG A 66 7.58 -18.51 0.30
N LYS A 67 7.67 -17.19 0.45
CA LYS A 67 7.14 -16.48 1.63
C LYS A 67 5.62 -16.64 1.70
N GLN A 68 4.92 -16.41 0.59
CA GLN A 68 3.48 -16.57 0.52
C GLN A 68 3.04 -18.02 0.79
N LEU A 69 3.71 -19.01 0.21
CA LEU A 69 3.41 -20.43 0.45
C LEU A 69 3.62 -20.80 1.92
N LYS A 70 4.69 -20.28 2.55
CA LYS A 70 4.93 -20.49 3.98
C LYS A 70 3.80 -19.90 4.83
N GLU A 71 3.35 -18.69 4.53
CA GLU A 71 2.23 -18.04 5.25
C GLU A 71 0.92 -18.82 5.07
N LYS A 72 0.61 -19.27 3.85
CA LYS A 72 -0.54 -20.14 3.56
C LYS A 72 -0.48 -21.43 4.40
N LEU A 73 0.67 -22.10 4.41
CA LEU A 73 0.86 -23.35 5.17
C LEU A 73 0.73 -23.12 6.69
N GLN A 74 1.25 -22.00 7.19
CA GLN A 74 1.08 -21.64 8.60
C GLN A 74 -0.40 -21.42 8.94
N LEU A 75 -1.14 -20.71 8.09
CA LEU A 75 -2.57 -20.49 8.30
C LEU A 75 -3.36 -21.81 8.34
N TRP A 76 -3.07 -22.74 7.42
CA TRP A 76 -3.67 -24.08 7.43
C TRP A 76 -3.31 -24.85 8.70
N LEU A 77 -2.05 -24.80 9.12
CA LEU A 77 -1.61 -25.46 10.35
C LEU A 77 -2.33 -24.90 11.58
N ASP A 78 -2.38 -23.57 11.73
CA ASP A 78 -3.04 -22.90 12.85
C ASP A 78 -4.54 -23.23 12.89
N THR A 79 -5.16 -23.30 11.71
CA THR A 79 -6.59 -23.63 11.57
C THR A 79 -6.88 -25.09 11.93
N LEU A 80 -6.10 -26.02 11.38
CA LEU A 80 -6.27 -27.46 11.63
C LEU A 80 -5.84 -27.88 13.04
N SER A 81 -4.97 -27.14 13.69
CA SER A 81 -4.52 -27.41 15.07
C SER A 81 -5.43 -26.79 16.13
N SER A 82 -6.45 -26.02 15.72
CA SER A 82 -7.31 -25.25 16.65
C SER A 82 -8.40 -26.09 17.31
N SER A 83 -8.89 -27.14 16.65
CA SER A 83 -9.93 -28.03 17.15
C SER A 83 -9.89 -29.37 16.42
N ASP A 84 -10.33 -30.45 17.08
CA ASP A 84 -10.46 -31.79 16.49
C ASP A 84 -11.78 -32.00 15.75
N ASN A 85 -12.72 -31.04 15.85
CA ASN A 85 -14.04 -31.12 15.24
C ASN A 85 -14.16 -30.15 14.04
N VAL A 86 -14.48 -30.71 12.87
CA VAL A 86 -14.65 -29.97 11.61
C VAL A 86 -15.66 -28.83 11.74
N ALA A 87 -16.77 -29.04 12.46
CA ALA A 87 -17.80 -28.01 12.62
C ALA A 87 -17.29 -26.80 13.42
N ASP A 88 -16.42 -27.03 14.40
CA ASP A 88 -15.85 -25.96 15.22
C ASP A 88 -14.74 -25.22 14.48
N ILE A 89 -13.95 -25.92 13.65
CA ILE A 89 -12.98 -25.29 12.73
C ILE A 89 -13.69 -24.34 11.76
N ILE A 90 -14.81 -24.78 11.15
CA ILE A 90 -15.58 -23.95 10.20
C ILE A 90 -16.06 -22.68 10.90
N ARG A 91 -16.66 -22.80 12.09
CA ARG A 91 -17.14 -21.64 12.87
C ARG A 91 -15.99 -20.69 13.23
N ALA A 92 -14.85 -21.21 13.66
CA ALA A 92 -13.68 -20.40 13.98
C ALA A 92 -13.13 -19.67 12.74
N CYS A 93 -13.15 -20.31 11.56
CA CYS A 93 -12.78 -19.66 10.31
C CYS A 93 -13.75 -18.53 9.93
N GLU A 94 -15.06 -18.76 10.06
CA GLU A 94 -16.09 -17.75 9.79
C GLU A 94 -15.94 -16.53 10.72
N GLU A 95 -15.81 -16.77 12.04
CA GLU A 95 -15.60 -15.72 13.02
C GLU A 95 -14.28 -14.96 12.79
N LYS A 96 -13.20 -15.68 12.47
CA LYS A 96 -11.90 -15.05 12.14
C LYS A 96 -12.00 -14.22 10.85
N SER A 97 -12.75 -14.69 9.86
CA SER A 97 -12.98 -13.95 8.62
C SER A 97 -13.75 -12.65 8.88
N GLU A 98 -14.85 -12.72 9.63
CA GLU A 98 -15.68 -11.56 9.96
C GLU A 98 -14.90 -10.53 10.80
N THR A 99 -14.17 -11.00 11.82
CA THR A 99 -13.35 -10.12 12.66
C THR A 99 -12.22 -9.45 11.86
N THR A 100 -11.56 -10.19 10.97
CA THR A 100 -10.52 -9.66 10.09
C THR A 100 -11.09 -8.62 9.13
N GLU A 101 -12.24 -8.90 8.53
CA GLU A 101 -12.92 -7.95 7.64
C GLU A 101 -13.31 -6.67 8.38
N ARG A 102 -13.85 -6.78 9.59
CA ARG A 102 -14.20 -5.62 10.42
C ARG A 102 -12.97 -4.76 10.71
N VAL A 103 -11.88 -5.38 11.18
CA VAL A 103 -10.62 -4.65 11.49
C VAL A 103 -10.02 -4.03 10.23
N TYR A 104 -10.08 -4.74 9.09
CA TYR A 104 -9.63 -4.22 7.81
C TYR A 104 -10.42 -2.97 7.40
N ARG A 105 -11.75 -3.01 7.47
CA ARG A 105 -12.63 -1.86 7.18
C ARG A 105 -12.35 -0.68 8.12
N GLU A 106 -12.15 -0.94 9.42
CA GLU A 106 -11.80 0.10 10.39
C GLU A 106 -10.45 0.77 10.05
N ASN A 107 -9.44 -0.01 9.69
CA ASN A 107 -8.13 0.51 9.29
C ASN A 107 -8.19 1.28 7.97
N MET A 108 -8.95 0.78 7.00
CA MET A 108 -9.20 1.47 5.74
C MET A 108 -9.87 2.83 5.98
N ARG A 109 -10.88 2.86 6.86
CA ARG A 109 -11.56 4.10 7.23
C ARG A 109 -10.59 5.11 7.83
N LYS A 110 -9.72 4.69 8.76
CA LYS A 110 -8.69 5.58 9.35
C LYS A 110 -7.75 6.16 8.29
N ALA A 111 -7.33 5.34 7.32
CA ALA A 111 -6.46 5.82 6.23
C ALA A 111 -7.18 6.82 5.32
N LEU A 112 -8.46 6.59 5.01
CA LEU A 112 -9.28 7.51 4.23
C LEU A 112 -9.56 8.81 4.99
N GLU A 113 -9.89 8.74 6.28
CA GLU A 113 -10.08 9.92 7.14
C GLU A 113 -8.81 10.78 7.20
N ALA A 114 -7.64 10.14 7.36
CA ALA A 114 -6.35 10.85 7.38
C ALA A 114 -5.99 11.52 6.03
N THR A 115 -6.53 11.02 4.91
CA THR A 115 -6.25 11.56 3.57
C THR A 115 -7.41 12.39 2.99
N SER A 116 -8.53 12.49 3.71
CA SER A 116 -9.77 13.11 3.23
C SER A 116 -9.62 14.57 2.84
N GLU A 117 -8.83 15.35 3.59
CA GLU A 117 -8.62 16.77 3.30
C GLU A 117 -7.85 16.97 2.00
N LEU A 118 -6.77 16.21 1.82
CA LEU A 118 -5.97 16.23 0.60
C LEU A 118 -6.79 15.76 -0.60
N GLU A 119 -7.55 14.67 -0.43
CA GLU A 119 -8.44 14.15 -1.47
C GLU A 119 -9.44 15.23 -1.90
N ARG A 120 -10.08 15.91 -0.95
CA ARG A 120 -11.07 16.96 -1.22
C ARG A 120 -10.46 18.09 -2.04
N SER A 121 -9.30 18.59 -1.64
CA SER A 121 -8.59 19.68 -2.33
C SER A 121 -8.23 19.31 -3.77
N TYR A 122 -7.62 18.14 -3.99
CA TYR A 122 -7.25 17.70 -5.34
C TYR A 122 -8.44 17.31 -6.20
N ARG A 123 -9.52 16.78 -5.60
CA ARG A 123 -10.78 16.53 -6.33
C ARG A 123 -11.44 17.83 -6.77
N SER A 124 -11.39 18.90 -5.97
CA SER A 124 -11.87 20.21 -6.39
C SER A 124 -11.08 20.76 -7.59
N VAL A 125 -9.74 20.61 -7.59
CA VAL A 125 -8.92 20.99 -8.74
C VAL A 125 -9.25 20.13 -9.97
N ALA A 126 -9.43 18.83 -9.79
CA ALA A 126 -9.83 17.94 -10.88
C ALA A 126 -11.22 18.30 -11.44
N LEU A 127 -12.17 18.68 -10.58
CA LEU A 127 -13.49 19.16 -10.98
C LEU A 127 -13.41 20.47 -11.76
N PHE A 128 -12.54 21.40 -11.36
CA PHE A 128 -12.29 22.62 -12.12
C PHE A 128 -11.87 22.31 -13.56
N TYR A 129 -10.84 21.48 -13.74
CA TYR A 129 -10.40 21.10 -15.10
C TYR A 129 -11.47 20.34 -15.87
N LYS A 130 -12.18 19.41 -15.24
CA LYS A 130 -13.28 18.68 -15.89
C LYS A 130 -14.40 19.59 -16.38
N ASN A 131 -14.76 20.60 -15.57
CA ASN A 131 -15.85 21.53 -15.89
C ASN A 131 -15.45 22.59 -16.93
N THR A 132 -14.15 22.75 -17.21
CA THR A 132 -13.70 23.71 -18.23
C THR A 132 -13.93 23.23 -19.67
N GLU A 133 -14.23 21.93 -19.86
CA GLU A 133 -14.47 21.28 -21.16
C GLU A 133 -13.36 21.55 -22.20
N SER A 134 -12.17 21.94 -21.74
CA SER A 134 -11.05 22.38 -22.57
C SER A 134 -9.86 21.45 -22.36
N ASP A 135 -9.34 20.87 -23.43
CA ASP A 135 -8.19 19.95 -23.36
C ASP A 135 -6.90 20.64 -22.89
N LYS A 136 -6.79 21.95 -23.13
CA LYS A 136 -5.64 22.77 -22.72
C LYS A 136 -6.12 24.12 -22.19
N LEU A 137 -6.00 24.31 -20.88
CA LEU A 137 -6.13 25.63 -20.30
C LEU A 137 -4.84 26.42 -20.45
N LYS A 138 -4.98 27.70 -20.82
CA LYS A 138 -3.91 28.69 -20.78
C LYS A 138 -4.17 29.64 -19.62
N ASN A 139 -3.12 30.27 -19.09
CA ASN A 139 -3.22 31.35 -18.11
C ASN A 139 -3.83 30.96 -16.75
N VAL A 140 -3.58 29.73 -16.28
CA VAL A 140 -3.92 29.31 -14.91
C VAL A 140 -2.66 28.82 -14.20
N ASN A 141 -2.34 29.49 -13.10
CA ASN A 141 -1.27 29.10 -12.19
C ASN A 141 -1.89 28.69 -10.85
N ILE A 142 -1.53 27.49 -10.38
CA ILE A 142 -2.00 26.96 -9.10
C ILE A 142 -0.79 26.89 -8.18
N MET A 143 -0.90 27.55 -7.03
CA MET A 143 0.12 27.53 -5.99
C MET A 143 -0.41 26.75 -4.78
N ASN A 144 0.42 25.84 -4.25
CA ASN A 144 0.07 25.09 -3.05
C ASN A 144 0.51 25.86 -1.81
N ALA A 145 -0.44 26.14 -0.91
CA ALA A 145 -0.19 26.76 0.38
C ALA A 145 -1.15 26.19 1.42
N SER A 146 -0.66 25.99 2.65
CA SER A 146 -1.53 25.68 3.79
C SER A 146 -2.19 26.96 4.30
N MET A 147 -3.36 26.83 4.93
CA MET A 147 -4.07 27.98 5.49
C MET A 147 -3.26 28.69 6.58
N ASP A 148 -2.43 27.96 7.32
CA ASP A 148 -1.57 28.55 8.35
C ASP A 148 -0.55 29.51 7.74
N VAL A 149 0.06 29.15 6.61
CA VAL A 149 1.02 29.99 5.89
C VAL A 149 0.33 31.22 5.28
N LEU A 150 -0.92 31.09 4.83
CA LEU A 150 -1.68 32.21 4.26
C LEU A 150 -2.10 33.25 5.32
N GLN A 151 -2.23 32.83 6.58
CA GLN A 151 -2.64 33.68 7.71
C GLN A 151 -1.46 34.21 8.53
N ASP A 152 -0.27 33.65 8.36
CA ASP A 152 0.94 34.06 9.06
C ASP A 152 1.44 35.43 8.54
N LEU A 153 1.37 36.44 9.39
CA LEU A 153 1.88 37.79 9.12
C LEU A 153 3.31 37.99 9.62
N ASP A 154 3.85 37.04 10.38
CA ASP A 154 5.21 37.09 10.92
C ASP A 154 6.21 36.48 9.91
N ASN A 155 5.79 35.47 9.16
CA ASN A 155 6.56 34.90 8.05
C ASN A 155 5.94 35.20 6.68
N THR A 156 6.25 36.39 6.15
CA THR A 156 5.69 36.87 4.89
C THR A 156 6.35 36.29 3.64
N THR A 157 7.31 35.36 3.76
CA THR A 157 8.08 34.84 2.60
C THR A 157 7.20 34.38 1.45
N PHE A 158 6.07 33.71 1.75
CA PHE A 158 5.12 33.27 0.73
C PHE A 158 4.33 34.44 0.13
N ILE A 159 3.81 35.33 1.00
CA ILE A 159 3.01 36.50 0.59
C ILE A 159 3.85 37.42 -0.30
N ASP A 160 5.10 37.68 0.09
CA ASP A 160 6.03 38.55 -0.63
C ASP A 160 6.46 37.91 -1.96
N ALA A 161 6.62 36.59 -2.03
CA ALA A 161 6.89 35.88 -3.28
C ALA A 161 5.72 36.01 -4.27
N VAL A 162 4.48 35.89 -3.78
CA VAL A 162 3.28 36.13 -4.61
C VAL A 162 3.21 37.60 -5.04
N GLU A 163 3.43 38.54 -4.13
CA GLU A 163 3.44 39.98 -4.45
C GLU A 163 4.46 40.32 -5.55
N GLN A 164 5.66 39.73 -5.47
CA GLN A 164 6.70 39.92 -6.47
C GLN A 164 6.31 39.34 -7.83
N GLU A 165 5.74 38.13 -7.86
CA GLU A 165 5.23 37.50 -9.09
C GLU A 165 4.16 38.37 -9.78
N PHE A 166 3.27 39.00 -8.99
CA PHE A 166 2.28 39.94 -9.53
C PHE A 166 2.95 41.19 -10.12
N LYS A 167 3.90 41.80 -9.41
CA LYS A 167 4.62 43.00 -9.88
C LYS A 167 5.43 42.72 -11.15
N ASP A 168 6.17 41.61 -11.17
CA ASP A 168 7.02 41.24 -12.30
C ASP A 168 6.22 41.01 -13.58
N ASN A 169 4.98 40.52 -13.45
CA ASN A 169 4.10 40.30 -14.60
C ASN A 169 3.26 41.53 -14.96
N TYR A 170 2.86 42.37 -13.99
CA TYR A 170 2.09 43.60 -14.27
C TYR A 170 2.91 44.75 -14.84
N ASP A 171 4.18 44.89 -14.44
CA ASP A 171 5.04 46.01 -14.87
C ASP A 171 5.63 45.81 -16.29
N ARG A 172 5.14 44.82 -17.03
CA ARG A 172 5.56 44.55 -18.41
C ARG A 172 4.64 45.28 -19.39
N LEU A 173 5.27 45.82 -20.44
CA LEU A 173 4.55 46.48 -21.55
C LEU A 173 3.70 45.49 -22.36
N ASP A 174 4.02 44.19 -22.29
CA ASP A 174 3.24 43.09 -22.86
C ASP A 174 2.32 42.50 -21.79
N LEU A 175 1.01 42.60 -22.00
CA LEU A 175 -0.03 42.20 -21.04
C LEU A 175 -0.42 40.72 -21.12
N ARG A 176 0.27 39.92 -21.96
CA ARG A 176 -0.07 38.50 -22.19
C ARG A 176 0.03 37.62 -20.95
N ASP A 177 0.94 37.95 -20.04
CA ASP A 177 1.21 37.18 -18.82
C ASP A 177 0.56 37.82 -17.58
N ASN A 178 -0.35 38.80 -17.76
CA ASN A 178 -1.01 39.47 -16.65
C ASN A 178 -2.04 38.58 -15.97
N TYR A 179 -2.11 38.70 -14.64
CA TYR A 179 -3.11 38.03 -13.83
C TYR A 179 -4.37 38.91 -13.72
N GLY A 180 -5.52 38.36 -14.14
CA GLY A 180 -6.82 39.04 -14.03
C GLY A 180 -7.58 38.79 -12.72
N ILE A 181 -7.25 37.70 -12.02
CA ILE A 181 -7.93 37.31 -10.78
C ILE A 181 -6.98 36.50 -9.88
N LEU A 182 -6.99 36.81 -8.58
CA LEU A 182 -6.42 35.97 -7.53
C LEU A 182 -7.56 35.33 -6.76
N VAL A 183 -7.56 34.01 -6.63
CA VAL A 183 -8.55 33.28 -5.84
C VAL A 183 -7.86 32.62 -4.67
N LEU A 184 -8.19 33.06 -3.45
CA LEU A 184 -7.73 32.46 -2.21
C LEU A 184 -8.89 31.64 -1.62
N PRO A 185 -8.84 30.30 -1.68
CA PRO A 185 -9.90 29.47 -1.11
C PRO A 185 -9.83 29.48 0.42
N GLY A 186 -10.99 29.48 1.08
CA GLY A 186 -11.11 29.36 2.53
C GLY A 186 -11.38 30.67 3.27
N TYR A 187 -11.25 30.63 4.60
CA TYR A 187 -11.49 31.77 5.48
C TYR A 187 -10.16 32.26 6.06
N LEU A 188 -9.78 33.51 5.76
CA LEU A 188 -8.50 34.11 6.18
C LEU A 188 -8.52 34.70 7.60
N GLY A 189 -9.66 34.63 8.31
CA GLY A 189 -9.75 35.06 9.70
C GLY A 189 -9.72 36.57 9.87
N SER A 190 -8.61 37.09 10.41
CA SER A 190 -8.49 38.48 10.84
C SER A 190 -8.50 39.46 9.67
N ASN A 191 -9.16 40.62 9.85
CA ASN A 191 -9.17 41.70 8.85
C ASN A 191 -7.76 42.14 8.43
N LYS A 192 -6.77 42.05 9.33
CA LYS A 192 -5.38 42.42 9.02
C LYS A 192 -4.77 41.54 7.91
N VAL A 193 -5.06 40.25 7.93
CA VAL A 193 -4.59 39.30 6.91
C VAL A 193 -5.25 39.62 5.58
N VAL A 194 -6.57 39.82 5.60
CA VAL A 194 -7.35 40.18 4.41
C VAL A 194 -6.85 41.50 3.81
N GLU A 195 -6.58 42.51 4.62
CA GLU A 195 -6.02 43.79 4.16
C GLU A 195 -4.63 43.65 3.56
N LYS A 196 -3.78 42.74 4.05
CA LYS A 196 -2.45 42.50 3.45
C LYS A 196 -2.59 41.88 2.06
N TRP A 197 -3.47 40.89 1.88
CA TRP A 197 -3.75 40.28 0.58
C TRP A 197 -4.48 41.23 -0.40
N ALA A 198 -5.29 42.15 0.11
CA ALA A 198 -6.03 43.12 -0.71
C ALA A 198 -5.20 44.33 -1.18
N LYS A 199 -3.97 44.48 -0.68
CA LYS A 199 -3.07 45.60 -1.03
C LYS A 199 -2.18 45.32 -2.26
N PHE A 200 -2.26 44.13 -2.84
CA PHE A 200 -1.57 43.77 -4.07
C PHE A 200 -2.06 44.58 -5.27
#